data_AF-A0A0G0FPX9-F1
#
_entry.id   AF-A0A0G0FPX9-F1
#
_cell.length_a   1.000
_cell.length_b   1.000
_cell.length_c   1.000
_cell.angle_alpha   90.00
_cell.angle_beta   90.00
_cell.angle_gamma   90.00
#
_symmetry.space_group_name_H-M   'P 1'
#
loop_
_entity.id
_entity.type
_entity.pdbx_description
1 polymer ?
#
loop_
_entity_poly.entity_id
_entity_poly.type
_entity_poly.pdbx_seq_one_letter_code
_entity_poly.pdbx_strand_id
1 'polypeptide(L)'
;MKQIIVPETLKVGECYSNDQIKYALEVSNLGGIRPRLKNNKLDFIVLITSAEENKNIIRNPYADKIEGDILTYTGAGLKGDQEVSGVNKRIIEQAEKPIPILGFLKEGVNQYKFIGFLFLLRHYKDYQIDNQGKLRTVWLFEFQIFSDIPPLKIVNFIDPFSSLYNKFKKELLPEDTVIDSLLPKQTEEEFKIPKLDEEMLKSIENL
;
A
#
# COMPACT_ATOMS: atom_id res chain seq x y z
N MET A 1 22.68 7.21 -28.72
CA MET A 1 21.97 7.19 -27.42
C MET A 1 20.64 7.91 -27.62
N LYS A 2 19.50 7.34 -27.21
CA LYS A 2 18.24 8.09 -27.19
C LYS A 2 18.32 9.09 -26.05
N GLN A 3 18.06 10.36 -26.35
CA GLN A 3 17.96 11.40 -25.33
C GLN A 3 16.69 11.15 -24.51
N ILE A 4 16.84 10.97 -23.20
CA ILE A 4 15.72 10.78 -22.29
C ILE A 4 15.22 12.16 -21.89
N ILE A 5 13.97 12.47 -22.21
CA ILE A 5 13.31 13.69 -21.76
C ILE A 5 12.74 13.40 -20.37
N VAL A 6 13.34 14.02 -19.36
CA VAL A 6 12.91 13.92 -17.96
C VAL A 6 11.72 14.87 -17.76
N PRO A 7 10.55 14.37 -17.31
CA PRO A 7 9.40 15.23 -17.06
C PRO A 7 9.65 16.18 -15.87
N GLU A 8 9.11 17.38 -15.95
CA GLU A 8 9.10 18.34 -14.83
C GLU A 8 7.80 18.27 -14.01
N THR A 9 6.75 17.65 -14.59
CA THR A 9 5.46 17.45 -13.93
C THR A 9 4.94 16.03 -14.13
N LEU A 10 4.11 15.57 -13.19
CA LEU A 10 3.30 14.36 -13.33
C LEU A 10 1.83 14.76 -13.51
N LYS A 11 1.16 14.16 -14.50
CA LYS A 11 -0.24 14.39 -14.77
C LYS A 11 -1.00 13.07 -14.76
N VAL A 12 -2.12 13.03 -14.07
CA VAL A 12 -2.94 11.83 -13.97
C VAL A 12 -3.41 11.41 -15.37
N GLY A 13 -3.31 10.11 -15.64
CA GLY A 13 -3.62 9.52 -16.94
C GLY A 13 -2.47 9.53 -17.95
N GLU A 14 -1.39 10.28 -17.72
CA GLU A 14 -0.21 10.25 -18.60
C GLU A 14 0.68 9.03 -18.32
N CYS A 15 1.30 8.53 -19.39
CA CYS A 15 2.22 7.42 -19.34
C CYS A 15 3.67 7.89 -19.32
N TYR A 16 4.45 7.29 -18.41
CA TYR A 16 5.88 7.51 -18.27
C TYR A 16 6.62 6.20 -18.45
N SER A 17 7.87 6.27 -18.90
CA SER A 17 8.79 5.14 -18.91
C SER A 17 9.42 4.91 -17.54
N ASN A 18 9.98 3.71 -17.32
CA ASN A 18 10.71 3.39 -16.10
C ASN A 18 11.89 4.36 -15.89
N ASP A 19 12.58 4.71 -16.97
CA ASP A 19 13.68 5.67 -16.92
C ASP A 19 13.19 7.07 -16.57
N GLN A 20 12.07 7.54 -17.15
CA GLN A 20 11.49 8.82 -16.75
C GLN A 20 11.12 8.86 -15.26
N ILE A 21 10.48 7.81 -14.75
CA ILE A 21 10.14 7.69 -13.32
C ILE A 21 11.42 7.71 -12.47
N LYS A 22 12.40 6.87 -12.81
CA LYS A 22 13.67 6.77 -12.07
C LYS A 22 14.41 8.10 -12.05
N TYR A 23 14.61 8.72 -13.20
CA TYR A 23 15.47 9.91 -13.31
C TYR A 23 14.78 11.17 -12.82
N ALA A 24 13.47 11.31 -13.04
CA ALA A 24 12.75 12.49 -12.56
C ALA A 24 12.51 12.45 -11.05
N LEU A 25 12.15 11.29 -10.51
CA LEU A 25 11.80 11.13 -9.09
C LEU A 25 12.98 10.66 -8.23
N GLU A 26 14.12 10.37 -8.87
CA GLU A 26 15.34 9.87 -8.24
C GLU A 26 15.11 8.66 -7.32
N VAL A 27 14.36 7.69 -7.83
CA VAL A 27 14.02 6.42 -7.15
C VAL A 27 14.67 5.22 -7.85
N SER A 28 14.63 4.04 -7.22
CA SER A 28 15.06 2.77 -7.83
C SER A 28 14.36 2.50 -9.17
N ASN A 29 15.04 1.82 -10.10
CA ASN A 29 14.42 1.31 -11.35
C ASN A 29 13.71 -0.05 -11.17
N LEU A 30 13.84 -0.69 -10.02
CA LEU A 30 13.31 -2.03 -9.75
C LEU A 30 12.41 -2.06 -8.52
N GLY A 31 11.50 -3.03 -8.51
CA GLY A 31 10.53 -3.25 -7.43
C GLY A 31 9.22 -2.48 -7.62
N GLY A 32 8.18 -2.94 -6.91
CA GLY A 32 6.87 -2.29 -6.84
C GLY A 32 6.83 -1.10 -5.89
N ILE A 33 7.57 -1.17 -4.77
CA ILE A 33 7.66 -0.09 -3.79
C ILE A 33 9.04 0.57 -3.89
N ARG A 34 9.07 1.87 -4.20
CA ARG A 34 10.30 2.62 -4.48
C ARG A 34 10.34 3.89 -3.63
N PRO A 35 10.92 3.83 -2.42
CA PRO A 35 11.00 4.97 -1.53
C PRO A 35 12.04 5.99 -2.02
N ARG A 36 11.70 7.28 -1.92
CA ARG A 36 12.65 8.40 -2.04
C ARG A 36 13.03 8.89 -0.65
N LEU A 37 14.33 8.98 -0.39
CA LEU A 37 14.86 9.52 0.86
C LEU A 37 15.46 10.91 0.63
N LYS A 38 15.20 11.83 1.56
CA LYS A 38 15.83 13.14 1.64
C LYS A 38 16.35 13.33 3.06
N ASN A 39 17.64 13.60 3.22
CA ASN A 39 18.31 13.72 4.53
C ASN A 39 18.01 12.53 5.46
N ASN A 40 18.10 11.30 4.95
CA ASN A 40 17.78 10.05 5.64
C ASN A 40 16.32 9.90 6.15
N LYS A 41 15.42 10.80 5.75
CA LYS A 41 13.98 10.71 6.04
C LYS A 41 13.23 10.32 4.78
N LEU A 42 12.13 9.59 4.95
CA LEU A 42 11.23 9.25 3.86
C LEU A 42 10.54 10.52 3.36
N ASP A 43 10.74 10.84 2.09
CA ASP A 43 10.16 12.03 1.44
C ASP A 43 8.82 11.64 0.80
N PHE A 44 8.85 10.66 -0.12
CA PHE A 44 7.68 10.06 -0.74
C PHE A 44 7.98 8.63 -1.18
N ILE A 45 6.94 7.91 -1.62
CA ILE A 45 7.04 6.57 -2.20
C ILE A 45 6.46 6.61 -3.61
N VAL A 46 7.14 5.95 -4.56
CA VAL A 46 6.54 5.54 -5.82
C VAL A 46 6.07 4.10 -5.69
N LEU A 47 4.79 3.85 -5.96
CA LEU A 47 4.18 2.53 -5.95
C LEU A 47 3.79 2.15 -7.38
N ILE A 48 4.43 1.11 -7.91
CA ILE A 48 4.14 0.51 -9.20
C ILE A 48 3.28 -0.72 -8.98
N THR A 49 2.08 -0.73 -9.56
CA THR A 49 1.17 -1.87 -9.56
C THR A 49 0.95 -2.37 -10.99
N SER A 50 0.68 -3.67 -11.15
CA SER A 50 0.20 -4.26 -12.40
C SER A 50 -1.27 -4.70 -12.29
N ALA A 51 -2.04 -4.08 -11.39
CA ALA A 51 -3.44 -4.41 -11.16
C ALA A 51 -4.24 -4.38 -12.46
N GLU A 52 -5.11 -5.38 -12.65
CA GLU A 52 -6.00 -5.38 -13.81
C GLU A 52 -7.26 -4.57 -13.51
N GLU A 53 -7.58 -3.60 -14.37
CA GLU A 53 -8.90 -2.95 -14.38
C GLU A 53 -9.89 -3.93 -15.05
N ASN A 54 -10.74 -4.60 -14.24
CA ASN A 54 -11.95 -5.32 -14.68
C ASN A 54 -11.83 -6.21 -15.93
N LYS A 55 -10.77 -7.01 -16.07
CA LYS A 55 -10.71 -8.06 -17.10
C LYS A 55 -11.00 -9.42 -16.47
N ASN A 56 -12.09 -10.05 -16.95
CA ASN A 56 -12.46 -11.45 -16.79
C ASN A 56 -11.91 -12.17 -15.54
N ILE A 57 -12.82 -12.41 -14.58
CA ILE A 57 -12.68 -13.07 -13.26
C ILE A 57 -12.00 -14.47 -13.28
N ILE A 58 -11.46 -14.91 -14.42
CA ILE A 58 -10.79 -16.21 -14.60
C ILE A 58 -9.35 -15.98 -15.05
N ARG A 59 -8.51 -15.38 -14.20
CA ARG A 59 -7.05 -15.62 -14.16
C ARG A 59 -6.44 -14.96 -12.92
N ASN A 60 -6.05 -15.81 -11.98
CA ASN A 60 -5.29 -15.54 -10.75
C ASN A 60 -6.03 -14.74 -9.65
N PRO A 61 -6.54 -15.39 -8.58
CA PRO A 61 -7.10 -14.70 -7.41
C PRO A 61 -6.06 -13.94 -6.56
N TYR A 62 -4.77 -13.99 -6.90
CA TYR A 62 -3.66 -13.49 -6.08
C TYR A 62 -2.74 -12.52 -6.84
N ALA A 63 -3.23 -11.31 -7.09
CA ALA A 63 -2.50 -10.18 -7.66
C ALA A 63 -3.13 -8.86 -7.18
N ASP A 64 -2.42 -7.74 -7.37
CA ASP A 64 -3.00 -6.41 -7.11
C ASP A 64 -4.32 -6.23 -7.88
N LYS A 65 -5.27 -5.50 -7.30
CA LYS A 65 -6.60 -5.28 -7.88
C LYS A 65 -7.04 -3.84 -7.74
N ILE A 66 -7.70 -3.31 -8.77
CA ILE A 66 -8.40 -2.02 -8.70
C ILE A 66 -9.90 -2.26 -8.85
N GLU A 67 -10.68 -1.83 -7.86
CA GLU A 67 -12.15 -1.84 -7.86
C GLU A 67 -12.67 -0.44 -7.59
N GLY A 68 -13.24 0.22 -8.61
CA GLY A 68 -13.56 1.63 -8.53
C GLY A 68 -12.28 2.44 -8.22
N ASP A 69 -12.32 3.21 -7.14
CA ASP A 69 -11.18 4.01 -6.69
C ASP A 69 -10.36 3.32 -5.58
N ILE A 70 -10.55 2.02 -5.37
CA ILE A 70 -9.81 1.24 -4.36
C ILE A 70 -8.75 0.38 -5.04
N LEU A 71 -7.50 0.51 -4.60
CA LEU A 71 -6.40 -0.38 -4.95
C LEU A 71 -6.10 -1.32 -3.78
N THR A 72 -6.26 -2.62 -3.99
CA THR A 72 -5.72 -3.65 -3.10
C THR A 72 -4.36 -4.08 -3.64
N TYR A 73 -3.29 -3.75 -2.91
CA TYR A 73 -1.91 -4.00 -3.30
C TYR A 73 -1.28 -5.07 -2.42
N THR A 74 -0.60 -6.05 -3.04
CA THR A 74 0.15 -7.08 -2.32
C THR A 74 1.57 -6.58 -2.02
N GLY A 75 1.96 -6.68 -0.75
CA GLY A 75 3.27 -6.26 -0.27
C GLY A 75 4.45 -6.87 -1.05
N ALA A 76 5.61 -6.21 -1.00
CA ALA A 76 6.80 -6.71 -1.65
C ALA A 76 7.38 -7.94 -0.94
N GLY A 77 8.01 -8.83 -1.72
CA GLY A 77 8.66 -10.07 -1.26
C GLY A 77 8.02 -11.29 -1.92
N LEU A 78 8.79 -12.05 -2.70
CA LEU A 78 8.27 -13.07 -3.63
C LEU A 78 8.25 -14.51 -3.07
N LYS A 79 8.84 -14.75 -1.90
CA LYS A 79 9.01 -16.09 -1.32
C LYS A 79 8.84 -16.07 0.19
N GLY A 80 8.27 -17.14 0.75
CA GLY A 80 8.05 -17.29 2.18
C GLY A 80 7.01 -16.31 2.73
N ASP A 81 6.66 -16.49 4.01
CA ASP A 81 5.75 -15.60 4.72
C ASP A 81 6.31 -14.18 4.75
N GLN A 82 5.48 -13.20 4.42
CA GLN A 82 5.87 -11.81 4.45
C GLN A 82 5.82 -11.25 5.88
N GLU A 83 6.86 -10.50 6.21
CA GLU A 83 6.88 -9.62 7.37
C GLU A 83 6.64 -8.17 6.95
N VAL A 84 6.14 -7.34 7.87
CA VAL A 84 6.17 -5.88 7.72
C VAL A 84 7.59 -5.40 8.03
N SER A 85 8.50 -5.61 7.10
CA SER A 85 9.88 -5.18 7.23
C SER A 85 10.35 -4.51 5.93
N GLY A 86 11.51 -3.86 5.99
CA GLY A 86 12.12 -3.19 4.83
C GLY A 86 11.19 -2.17 4.17
N VAL A 87 10.90 -2.37 2.89
CA VAL A 87 10.10 -1.46 2.07
C VAL A 87 8.60 -1.48 2.41
N ASN A 88 8.06 -2.59 2.91
CA ASN A 88 6.65 -2.69 3.29
C ASN A 88 6.32 -1.80 4.49
N LYS A 89 7.25 -1.72 5.45
CA LYS A 89 7.10 -0.83 6.63
C LYS A 89 6.95 0.64 6.21
N ARG A 90 7.57 1.05 5.10
CA ARG A 90 7.50 2.44 4.61
C ARG A 90 6.10 2.86 4.21
N ILE A 91 5.28 1.93 3.72
CA ILE A 91 3.87 2.21 3.39
C ILE A 91 3.10 2.60 4.65
N ILE A 92 3.30 1.87 5.74
CA ILE A 92 2.56 2.07 6.99
C ILE A 92 2.95 3.37 7.68
N GLU A 93 4.14 3.93 7.42
CA GLU A 93 4.52 5.26 7.92
C GLU A 93 3.52 6.35 7.49
N GLN A 94 2.79 6.17 6.38
CA GLN A 94 1.73 7.08 5.97
C GLN A 94 0.55 7.09 6.96
N ALA A 95 0.33 6.05 7.76
CA ALA A 95 -0.75 6.04 8.76
C ALA A 95 -0.58 7.13 9.82
N GLU A 96 0.68 7.46 10.15
CA GLU A 96 1.05 8.41 11.20
C GLU A 96 1.51 9.77 10.66
N LYS A 97 2.00 9.81 9.42
CA LYS A 97 2.61 11.00 8.81
C LYS A 97 2.06 11.23 7.40
N PRO A 98 1.95 12.48 6.95
CA PRO A 98 1.46 12.80 5.60
C PRO A 98 2.53 12.50 4.54
N ILE A 99 2.89 11.22 4.34
CA ILE A 99 3.90 10.81 3.35
C ILE A 99 3.22 10.57 2.01
N PRO A 100 3.54 11.31 0.94
CA PRO A 100 2.93 11.08 -0.37
C PRO A 100 3.30 9.69 -0.91
N ILE A 101 2.29 8.98 -1.40
CA ILE A 101 2.47 7.76 -2.19
C ILE A 101 1.94 8.04 -3.60
N LEU A 102 2.84 8.02 -4.58
CA LEU A 102 2.55 8.25 -5.99
C LEU A 102 2.25 6.90 -6.66
N GLY A 103 1.01 6.70 -7.09
CA GLY A 103 0.57 5.46 -7.74
C GLY A 103 0.85 5.48 -9.24
N PHE A 104 1.43 4.39 -9.76
CA PHE A 104 1.57 4.16 -11.19
C PHE A 104 1.07 2.76 -11.57
N LEU A 105 0.20 2.71 -12.57
CA LEU A 105 -0.28 1.47 -13.16
C LEU A 105 0.60 1.08 -14.35
N LYS A 106 1.15 -0.13 -14.34
CA LYS A 106 1.89 -0.70 -15.45
C LYS A 106 0.93 -1.24 -16.51
N GLU A 107 0.77 -0.51 -17.61
CA GLU A 107 -0.13 -0.89 -18.71
C GLU A 107 0.56 -1.69 -19.82
N GLY A 108 1.89 -1.69 -19.86
CA GLY A 108 2.64 -2.36 -20.91
C GLY A 108 4.14 -2.46 -20.62
N VAL A 109 4.90 -2.83 -21.66
CA VAL A 109 6.37 -2.84 -21.61
C VAL A 109 6.86 -1.40 -21.54
N ASN A 110 7.49 -1.04 -20.42
CA ASN A 110 8.02 0.29 -20.18
C ASN A 110 6.99 1.43 -20.27
N GLN A 111 5.72 1.13 -19.92
CA GLN A 111 4.62 2.08 -19.93
C GLN A 111 3.91 2.06 -18.58
N TYR A 112 3.98 3.19 -17.88
CA TYR A 112 3.47 3.35 -16.51
C TYR A 112 2.58 4.59 -16.44
N LYS A 113 1.26 4.38 -16.33
CA LYS A 113 0.25 5.43 -16.21
C LYS A 113 0.24 5.98 -14.79
N PHE A 114 0.45 7.28 -14.60
CA PHE A 114 0.28 7.91 -13.28
C PHE A 114 -1.21 7.95 -12.91
N ILE A 115 -1.58 7.36 -11.78
CA ILE A 115 -2.99 7.24 -11.34
C ILE A 115 -3.36 8.19 -10.19
N GLY A 116 -2.41 8.98 -9.70
CA GLY A 116 -2.63 9.97 -8.65
C GLY A 116 -1.97 9.60 -7.32
N PHE A 117 -2.48 10.19 -6.24
CA PHE A 117 -2.05 9.86 -4.89
C PHE A 117 -2.75 8.60 -4.38
N LEU A 118 -2.04 7.83 -3.56
CA LEU A 118 -2.59 6.68 -2.84
C LEU A 118 -2.66 7.00 -1.35
N PHE A 119 -3.86 6.87 -0.79
CA PHE A 119 -4.12 7.04 0.62
C PHE A 119 -4.39 5.71 1.29
N LEU A 120 -3.54 5.32 2.24
CA LEU A 120 -3.66 4.06 2.97
C LEU A 120 -4.94 4.06 3.82
N LEU A 121 -5.83 3.13 3.51
CA LEU A 121 -7.07 2.86 4.26
C LEU A 121 -6.79 1.88 5.40
N ARG A 122 -6.23 0.72 5.07
CA ARG A 122 -5.92 -0.35 6.01
C ARG A 122 -4.86 -1.29 5.45
N HIS A 123 -4.33 -2.14 6.32
CA HIS A 123 -3.44 -3.24 5.94
C HIS A 123 -3.77 -4.47 6.80
N TYR A 124 -3.65 -5.66 6.21
CA TYR A 124 -3.97 -6.92 6.88
C TYR A 124 -3.20 -8.07 6.24
N LYS A 125 -3.15 -9.20 6.94
CA LYS A 125 -2.56 -10.43 6.41
C LYS A 125 -3.62 -11.23 5.64
N ASP A 126 -3.17 -11.88 4.58
CA ASP A 126 -3.96 -12.86 3.83
C ASP A 126 -3.06 -14.03 3.41
N TYR A 127 -3.65 -15.07 2.83
CA TYR A 127 -2.93 -16.24 2.34
C TYR A 127 -2.98 -16.31 0.81
N GLN A 128 -1.81 -16.41 0.18
CA GLN A 128 -1.67 -16.53 -1.27
C GLN A 128 -0.75 -17.68 -1.65
N ILE A 129 -0.94 -18.23 -2.83
CA ILE A 129 -0.03 -19.19 -3.43
C ILE A 129 1.19 -18.45 -3.99
N ASP A 130 2.40 -18.88 -3.61
CA ASP A 130 3.65 -18.32 -4.14
C ASP A 130 4.00 -18.87 -5.53
N ASN A 131 5.13 -18.42 -6.07
CA ASN A 131 5.59 -18.86 -7.40
C ASN A 131 6.05 -20.33 -7.47
N GLN A 132 6.06 -21.05 -6.35
CA GLN A 132 6.35 -22.48 -6.25
C GLN A 132 5.08 -23.30 -5.97
N GLY A 133 3.89 -22.67 -5.94
CA GLY A 133 2.64 -23.35 -5.65
C GLY A 133 2.37 -23.54 -4.15
N LYS A 134 3.15 -22.91 -3.27
CA LYS A 134 3.02 -23.06 -1.81
C LYS A 134 2.17 -21.93 -1.23
N LEU A 135 1.24 -22.29 -0.33
CA LEU A 135 0.52 -21.30 0.47
C LEU A 135 1.48 -20.54 1.39
N ARG A 136 1.36 -19.22 1.37
CA ARG A 136 2.14 -18.32 2.22
C ARG A 136 1.30 -17.17 2.72
N THR A 137 1.71 -16.60 3.83
CA THR A 137 1.14 -15.37 4.37
C THR A 137 1.70 -14.17 3.60
N VAL A 138 0.82 -13.26 3.18
CA VAL A 138 1.19 -12.00 2.54
C VAL A 138 0.58 -10.83 3.31
N TRP A 139 1.13 -9.64 3.10
CA TRP A 139 0.49 -8.40 3.51
C TRP A 139 -0.27 -7.78 2.35
N LEU A 140 -1.52 -7.43 2.59
CA LEU A 140 -2.34 -6.62 1.70
C LEU A 140 -2.44 -5.20 2.26
N PHE A 141 -2.36 -4.23 1.35
CA PHE A 141 -2.53 -2.80 1.63
C PHE A 141 -3.66 -2.29 0.75
N GLU A 142 -4.69 -1.73 1.37
CA GLU A 142 -5.78 -1.09 0.64
C GLU A 142 -5.57 0.41 0.61
N PHE A 143 -5.64 0.97 -0.59
CA PHE A 143 -5.49 2.40 -0.83
C PHE A 143 -6.73 2.96 -1.51
N GLN A 144 -7.14 4.15 -1.07
CA GLN A 144 -7.98 5.02 -1.88
C GLN A 144 -7.09 5.72 -2.92
N ILE A 145 -7.43 5.56 -4.19
CA ILE A 145 -6.85 6.30 -5.32
C ILE A 145 -7.50 7.67 -5.35
N PHE A 146 -6.67 8.71 -5.46
CA PHE A 146 -7.11 10.08 -5.59
C PHE A 146 -6.53 10.69 -6.87
N SER A 147 -7.35 10.66 -7.92
CA SER A 147 -7.00 11.03 -9.30
C SER A 147 -7.36 12.47 -9.67
N ASP A 148 -8.26 13.11 -8.94
CA ASP A 148 -8.69 14.49 -9.21
C ASP A 148 -7.72 15.51 -8.60
N ILE A 149 -6.55 15.64 -9.25
CA ILE A 149 -5.48 16.55 -8.86
C ILE A 149 -4.92 17.30 -10.06
N PRO A 150 -4.48 18.56 -9.89
CA PRO A 150 -3.76 19.26 -10.94
C PRO A 150 -2.40 18.58 -11.20
N PRO A 151 -1.74 18.88 -12.34
CA PRO A 151 -0.39 18.41 -12.61
C PRO A 151 0.56 18.74 -11.44
N LEU A 152 1.26 17.72 -10.96
CA LEU A 152 2.17 17.80 -9.83
C LEU A 152 3.56 18.19 -10.30
N LYS A 153 4.16 19.23 -9.72
CA LYS A 153 5.56 19.57 -10.01
C LYS A 153 6.50 18.58 -9.32
N ILE A 154 7.49 18.07 -10.04
CA ILE A 154 8.51 17.13 -9.53
C ILE A 154 9.59 17.89 -8.74
N VAL A 155 9.15 18.63 -7.72
CA VAL A 155 10.00 19.37 -6.77
C VAL A 155 9.41 19.32 -5.37
N ASN A 156 8.09 19.25 -5.27
CA ASN A 156 7.38 19.22 -3.99
C ASN A 156 6.01 18.53 -4.16
N PHE A 157 5.88 17.34 -3.57
CA PHE A 157 4.60 16.63 -3.46
C PHE A 157 3.91 16.81 -2.11
N ILE A 158 4.64 17.23 -1.07
CA ILE A 158 4.11 17.31 0.29
C ILE A 158 3.05 18.41 0.41
N ASP A 159 3.23 19.54 -0.26
CA ASP A 159 2.27 20.66 -0.22
C ASP A 159 0.90 20.27 -0.79
N PRO A 160 0.77 19.78 -2.04
CA PRO A 160 -0.53 19.35 -2.56
C PRO A 160 -1.08 18.12 -1.83
N PHE A 161 -0.22 17.24 -1.31
CA PHE A 161 -0.65 16.04 -0.61
C PHE A 161 -1.22 16.34 0.78
N SER A 162 -0.58 17.20 1.57
CA SER A 162 -0.92 17.37 3.00
C SER A 162 -2.35 17.89 3.21
N SER A 163 -2.80 18.80 2.35
CA SER A 163 -4.18 19.32 2.43
C SER A 163 -5.20 18.21 2.15
N LEU A 164 -4.99 17.43 1.09
CA LEU A 164 -5.84 16.29 0.71
C LEU A 164 -5.81 15.20 1.80
N TYR A 165 -4.63 14.88 2.32
CA TYR A 165 -4.43 13.89 3.38
C TYR A 165 -5.20 14.25 4.65
N ASN A 166 -5.12 15.51 5.09
CA ASN A 166 -5.82 15.95 6.29
C ASN A 166 -7.34 15.91 6.11
N LYS A 167 -7.84 16.28 4.93
CA LYS A 167 -9.27 16.14 4.61
C LYS A 167 -9.70 14.67 4.63
N PHE A 168 -8.96 13.81 3.95
CA PHE A 168 -9.20 12.36 3.90
C PHE A 168 -9.23 11.72 5.30
N LYS A 169 -8.29 12.10 6.18
CA LYS A 169 -8.26 11.59 7.57
C LYS A 169 -9.46 12.02 8.40
N LYS A 170 -9.99 13.24 8.19
CA LYS A 170 -11.22 13.69 8.86
C LYS A 170 -12.46 12.96 8.36
N GLU A 171 -12.52 12.61 7.09
CA GLU A 171 -13.65 11.84 6.54
C GLU A 171 -13.64 10.38 7.01
N LEU A 172 -12.44 9.79 7.18
CA LEU A 172 -12.25 8.45 7.76
C LEU A 172 -12.53 8.36 9.26
N LEU A 173 -12.35 9.46 9.99
CA LEU A 173 -12.60 9.58 11.42
C LEU A 173 -13.82 10.48 11.58
N PRO A 174 -15.07 9.96 11.52
CA PRO A 174 -16.25 10.79 11.68
C PRO A 174 -16.08 11.69 12.90
N GLU A 175 -16.33 12.99 12.76
CA GLU A 175 -16.12 14.00 13.83
C GLU A 175 -16.94 13.69 15.11
N ASP A 176 -17.91 12.76 15.02
CA ASP A 176 -18.68 12.21 16.14
C ASP A 176 -18.05 10.97 16.81
N THR A 177 -16.86 10.55 16.38
CA THR A 177 -16.08 9.46 17.01
C THR A 177 -15.06 9.99 18.01
N VAL A 178 -15.41 11.04 18.76
CA VAL A 178 -14.81 11.28 20.07
C VAL A 178 -15.44 10.27 21.04
N ILE A 179 -15.08 9.01 20.87
CA ILE A 179 -15.19 8.02 21.94
C ILE A 179 -13.82 7.96 22.58
N ASP A 180 -13.79 8.14 23.90
CA ASP A 180 -12.66 8.22 24.86
C ASP A 180 -11.56 7.12 24.79
N SER A 181 -11.35 6.41 23.67
CA SER A 181 -10.46 5.25 23.61
C SER A 181 -9.03 5.53 23.13
N LEU A 182 -8.59 6.78 23.07
CA LEU A 182 -7.17 7.14 22.90
C LEU A 182 -6.45 7.37 24.24
N LEU A 183 -6.86 6.69 25.31
CA LEU A 183 -6.01 6.54 26.49
C LEU A 183 -5.03 5.37 26.28
N PRO A 184 -3.71 5.62 26.24
CA PRO A 184 -2.74 4.58 26.48
C PRO A 184 -2.68 4.31 27.99
N LYS A 185 -2.91 3.05 28.37
CA LYS A 185 -2.32 2.29 29.48
C LYS A 185 -3.36 1.32 30.05
N GLN A 186 -3.20 0.03 29.75
CA GLN A 186 -3.34 -0.98 30.80
C GLN A 186 -2.17 -1.97 30.71
N THR A 187 -1.60 -2.11 31.88
CA THR A 187 -0.50 -2.95 32.36
C THR A 187 -0.65 -4.41 31.95
N GLU A 188 0.48 -5.10 31.85
CA GLU A 188 0.59 -6.55 31.76
C GLU A 188 -0.29 -7.22 32.84
N GLU A 189 -1.35 -7.90 32.41
CA GLU A 189 -1.96 -8.97 33.19
C GLU A 189 -1.90 -10.25 32.35
N GLU A 190 -1.28 -11.29 32.93
CA GLU A 190 -1.11 -12.61 32.36
C GLU A 190 -2.45 -13.19 31.90
N PHE A 191 -2.57 -13.48 30.59
CA PHE A 191 -3.61 -14.36 30.09
C PHE A 191 -3.32 -15.79 30.58
N LYS A 192 -3.93 -16.20 31.70
CA LYS A 192 -4.00 -17.61 32.08
C LYS A 192 -5.01 -18.32 31.17
N ILE A 193 -4.51 -19.13 30.26
CA ILE A 193 -5.31 -20.09 29.49
C ILE A 193 -5.96 -21.06 30.49
N PRO A 194 -7.29 -21.23 30.50
CA PRO A 194 -7.93 -22.26 31.31
C PRO A 194 -7.46 -23.62 30.81
N LYS A 195 -6.93 -24.47 31.71
CA LYS A 195 -6.72 -25.88 31.37
C LYS A 195 -8.09 -26.52 31.17
N LEU A 196 -8.33 -26.97 29.93
CA LEU A 196 -9.45 -27.84 29.62
C LEU A 196 -9.31 -29.12 30.45
N ASP A 197 -10.31 -29.42 31.27
CA ASP A 197 -10.39 -30.62 32.07
C ASP A 197 -10.72 -31.84 31.18
N GLU A 198 -10.10 -32.97 31.47
CA GLU A 198 -10.31 -34.21 30.69
C GLU A 198 -11.75 -34.74 30.78
N GLU A 199 -12.55 -34.28 31.74
CA GLU A 199 -13.98 -34.62 31.84
C GLU A 199 -14.84 -33.89 30.80
N MET A 200 -14.53 -32.64 30.43
CA MET A 200 -15.29 -31.95 29.38
C MET A 200 -15.05 -32.55 27.98
N LEU A 201 -13.84 -33.03 27.69
CA LEU A 201 -13.52 -33.68 26.42
C LEU A 201 -14.33 -34.97 26.20
N LYS A 202 -14.61 -35.74 27.26
CA LYS A 202 -15.41 -36.98 27.16
C LYS A 202 -16.90 -36.74 26.92
N SER A 203 -17.40 -35.53 27.19
CA SER A 203 -18.81 -35.18 26.97
C SER A 203 -19.13 -34.78 25.52
N ILE A 204 -18.11 -34.46 24.72
CA ILE A 204 -18.26 -34.00 23.33
C ILE A 204 -18.23 -35.19 22.34
N GLU A 205 -17.63 -36.33 22.70
CA GLU A 205 -17.53 -37.50 21.81
C GLU A 205 -18.79 -38.39 21.74
N ASN A 206 -19.89 -38.04 22.44
CA ASN A 206 -21.13 -38.82 22.46
C ASN A 206 -22.39 -38.04 22.02
N LEU A 207 -22.24 -37.04 21.14
CA LEU A 207 -23.36 -36.38 20.45
C LEU A 207 -23.30 -36.58 18.94
#